data_AF-A0A6P2CXL4-F1
#
_entry.id   AF-A0A6P2CXL4-F1
#
_cell.length_a   1.000
_cell.length_b   1.000
_cell.length_c   1.000
_cell.angle_alpha   90.00
_cell.angle_beta   90.00
_cell.angle_gamma   90.00
#
_symmetry.space_group_name_H-M   'P 1'
#
loop_
_entity.id
_entity.type
_entity.pdbx_description
1 polymer ?
#
loop_
_entity_poly.entity_id
_entity_poly.type
_entity_poly.pdbx_seq_one_letter_code
_entity_poly.pdbx_strand_id
1 'polypeptide(L)'
;MRASNGVVLKTLPKGAPIGKTGGSNEFLAFIEGELKPLIERKYAIDRKRQTLFGHSFGGLFALHVLFSKPEAFQTYVASSPSIWWNDRSVLAEEKAFAEKFAGKIVSARVLVTVGGWEQQAGVKVSKERAEMLRDRRVVDNAKELAARLEKSAVKGLTVAFREFAEEDHGSVVLPAASRGVRFALESP
;
A
#
# COMPACT_ATOMS: atom_id res chain seq x y z
N MET A 1 27.26 12.88 -8.90
CA MET A 1 27.29 11.84 -7.85
C MET A 1 26.57 12.38 -6.63
N ARG A 2 25.39 11.87 -6.29
CA ARG A 2 24.73 12.13 -4.99
C ARG A 2 24.48 10.79 -4.34
N ALA A 3 25.20 10.52 -3.25
CA ALA A 3 25.00 9.35 -2.42
C ALA A 3 23.64 9.47 -1.71
N SER A 4 22.80 8.46 -1.89
CA SER A 4 21.57 8.27 -1.13
C SER A 4 21.94 7.88 0.31
N ASN A 5 21.70 8.78 1.26
CA ASN A 5 21.85 8.48 2.68
C ASN A 5 20.78 7.46 3.10
N GLY A 6 21.20 6.20 3.25
CA GLY A 6 20.38 5.14 3.83
C GLY A 6 20.05 5.48 5.28
N VAL A 7 18.76 5.46 5.61
CA VAL A 7 18.29 5.57 6.99
C VAL A 7 18.59 4.25 7.70
N VAL A 8 19.45 4.31 8.73
CA VAL A 8 19.76 3.17 9.59
C VAL A 8 18.60 2.99 10.58
N LEU A 9 17.77 1.96 10.36
CA LEU A 9 16.70 1.58 11.30
C LEU A 9 17.26 0.79 12.48
N LYS A 10 16.80 1.12 13.69
CA LYS A 10 17.05 0.34 14.91
C LYS A 10 16.27 -0.99 14.85
N THR A 11 16.99 -2.04 14.44
CA THR A 11 16.80 -3.49 14.70
C THR A 11 15.41 -4.11 14.59
N LEU A 12 15.28 -5.13 13.73
CA LEU A 12 14.24 -6.17 13.81
C LEU A 12 14.52 -7.13 14.99
N PRO A 13 13.51 -7.88 15.50
CA PRO A 13 13.73 -8.88 16.53
C PRO A 13 14.78 -9.92 16.07
N LYS A 14 15.76 -10.19 16.93
CA LYS A 14 16.95 -11.07 16.72
C LYS A 14 18.16 -10.47 16.00
N GLY A 15 18.28 -9.15 15.84
CA GLY A 15 19.56 -8.54 15.44
C GLY A 15 20.10 -8.99 14.07
N ALA A 16 19.24 -9.57 13.22
CA ALA A 16 19.59 -9.83 11.84
C ALA A 16 19.82 -8.48 11.14
N PRO A 17 20.91 -8.33 10.35
CA PRO A 17 21.10 -7.13 9.57
C PRO A 17 19.87 -6.95 8.68
N ILE A 18 19.24 -5.78 8.79
CA ILE A 18 18.21 -5.38 7.85
C ILE A 18 18.92 -5.39 6.49
N GLY A 19 18.56 -6.34 5.61
CA GLY A 19 19.08 -6.38 4.26
C GLY A 19 18.89 -5.02 3.58
N LYS A 20 19.63 -4.74 2.50
CA LYS A 20 19.54 -3.47 1.78
C LYS A 20 18.06 -3.15 1.45
N THR A 21 17.52 -2.05 2.01
CA THR A 21 16.17 -1.56 1.76
C THR A 21 16.17 -0.47 0.69
N GLY A 22 14.99 -0.04 0.22
CA GLY A 22 14.84 1.10 -0.70
C GLY A 22 14.70 0.76 -2.18
N GLY A 23 14.54 -0.52 -2.55
CA GLY A 23 14.43 -0.98 -3.94
C GLY A 23 13.07 -0.77 -4.63
N SER A 24 12.18 0.07 -4.07
CA SER A 24 10.82 0.24 -4.60
C SER A 24 10.82 0.83 -6.02
N ASN A 25 11.69 1.82 -6.28
CA ASN A 25 11.76 2.46 -7.59
C ASN A 25 12.32 1.50 -8.65
N GLU A 26 13.34 0.73 -8.31
CA GLU A 26 13.92 -0.30 -9.17
C GLU A 26 12.91 -1.40 -9.46
N PHE A 27 12.12 -1.81 -8.46
CA PHE A 27 11.08 -2.80 -8.65
C PHE A 27 9.93 -2.28 -9.52
N LEU A 28 9.52 -1.03 -9.36
CA LEU A 28 8.55 -0.40 -10.27
C LEU A 28 9.09 -0.30 -11.70
N ALA A 29 10.37 0.07 -11.86
CA ALA A 29 11.02 0.14 -13.17
C ALA A 29 11.06 -1.23 -13.86
N PHE A 30 11.36 -2.30 -13.13
CA PHE A 30 11.24 -3.68 -13.62
C PHE A 30 9.80 -4.01 -14.05
N ILE A 31 8.80 -3.66 -13.22
CA ILE A 31 7.39 -3.94 -13.54
C ILE A 31 6.97 -3.25 -14.84
N GLU A 32 7.29 -1.97 -15.00
CA GLU A 32 6.87 -1.19 -16.17
C GLU A 32 7.72 -1.44 -17.41
N GLY A 33 9.04 -1.58 -17.25
CA GLY A 33 9.99 -1.70 -18.35
C GLY A 33 10.16 -3.12 -18.88
N GLU A 34 9.94 -4.14 -18.05
CA GLU A 34 10.22 -5.54 -18.39
C GLU A 34 8.98 -6.41 -18.29
N LEU A 35 8.34 -6.46 -17.12
CA LEU A 35 7.24 -7.40 -16.85
C LEU A 35 5.98 -7.08 -17.66
N LYS A 36 5.48 -5.85 -17.61
CA LYS A 36 4.29 -5.44 -18.38
C LYS A 36 4.49 -5.67 -19.89
N PRO A 37 5.59 -5.22 -20.52
CA PRO A 37 5.85 -5.49 -21.93
C PRO A 37 5.93 -6.99 -22.25
N LEU A 38 6.50 -7.82 -21.36
CA LEU A 38 6.56 -9.26 -21.55
C LEU A 38 5.17 -9.91 -21.58
N ILE A 39 4.26 -9.47 -20.70
CA ILE A 39 2.87 -9.96 -20.65
C ILE A 39 2.11 -9.51 -21.89
N GLU A 40 2.26 -8.25 -22.29
CA GLU A 40 1.57 -7.66 -23.45
C GLU A 40 2.00 -8.26 -24.79
N ARG A 41 3.22 -8.80 -24.89
CA ARG A 41 3.63 -9.59 -26.06
C ARG A 41 2.89 -10.93 -26.18
N LYS A 42 2.37 -11.45 -25.08
CA LYS A 42 1.72 -12.77 -25.02
C LYS A 42 0.20 -12.69 -24.99
N TYR A 43 -0.36 -11.60 -24.47
CA TYR A 43 -1.80 -11.44 -24.25
C TYR A 43 -2.26 -10.04 -24.64
N ALA A 44 -3.48 -9.93 -25.14
CA ALA A 44 -4.12 -8.63 -25.34
C ALA A 44 -4.50 -8.03 -23.98
N ILE A 45 -3.87 -6.92 -23.61
CA ILE A 45 -4.07 -6.24 -22.33
C ILE A 45 -4.76 -4.90 -22.56
N ASP A 46 -5.83 -4.64 -21.81
CA ASP A 46 -6.39 -3.31 -21.68
C ASP A 46 -5.54 -2.47 -20.71
N ARG A 47 -4.70 -1.59 -21.26
CA ARG A 47 -3.86 -0.67 -20.49
C ARG A 47 -4.64 0.37 -19.68
N LYS A 48 -5.95 0.50 -19.90
CA LYS A 48 -6.83 1.37 -19.09
C LYS A 48 -7.41 0.64 -17.87
N ARG A 49 -7.10 -0.65 -17.69
CA ARG A 49 -7.64 -1.50 -16.61
C ARG A 49 -6.57 -2.38 -15.97
N GLN A 50 -5.49 -1.77 -15.53
CA GLN A 50 -4.41 -2.45 -14.82
C GLN A 50 -4.52 -2.20 -13.31
N THR A 51 -4.40 -3.27 -12.52
CA THR A 51 -4.48 -3.21 -11.06
C THR A 51 -3.16 -3.64 -10.42
N LEU A 52 -2.69 -2.86 -9.45
CA LEU A 52 -1.60 -3.25 -8.56
C LEU A 52 -2.20 -3.65 -7.20
N PHE A 53 -2.14 -4.94 -6.89
CA PHE A 53 -2.48 -5.47 -5.56
C PHE A 53 -1.21 -5.72 -4.77
N GLY A 54 -1.21 -5.33 -3.50
CA GLY A 54 -0.15 -5.69 -2.58
C GLY A 54 -0.64 -5.82 -1.15
N HIS A 55 -0.07 -6.76 -0.42
CA HIS A 55 -0.34 -7.01 1.00
C HIS A 55 0.88 -6.70 1.86
N SER A 56 0.70 -6.13 3.06
CA SER A 56 1.79 -5.82 3.99
C SER A 56 2.81 -4.85 3.38
N PHE A 57 4.07 -5.25 3.18
CA PHE A 57 5.04 -4.46 2.41
C PHE A 57 4.66 -4.30 0.93
N GLY A 58 3.95 -5.25 0.35
CA GLY A 58 3.35 -5.07 -0.97
C GLY A 58 2.30 -3.96 -0.97
N GLY A 59 1.53 -3.82 0.12
CA GLY A 59 0.55 -2.74 0.27
C GLY A 59 1.24 -1.38 0.43
N LEU A 60 2.34 -1.34 1.19
CA LEU A 60 3.23 -0.18 1.26
C LEU A 60 3.78 0.20 -0.12
N PHE A 61 4.23 -0.78 -0.90
CA PHE A 61 4.68 -0.57 -2.28
C PHE A 61 3.55 -0.05 -3.18
N ALA A 62 2.34 -0.60 -3.08
CA ALA A 62 1.19 -0.10 -3.85
C ALA A 62 0.89 1.38 -3.55
N LEU A 63 0.97 1.80 -2.27
CA LEU A 63 0.84 3.20 -1.88
C LEU A 63 1.98 4.06 -2.42
N HIS A 64 3.22 3.59 -2.33
CA HIS A 64 4.39 4.27 -2.88
C HIS A 64 4.23 4.54 -4.38
N VAL A 65 3.79 3.53 -5.16
CA VAL A 65 3.56 3.68 -6.61
C VAL A 65 2.41 4.66 -6.88
N LEU A 66 1.31 4.61 -6.10
CA LEU A 66 0.21 5.58 -6.23
C LEU A 66 0.71 7.01 -6.02
N PHE A 67 1.54 7.25 -4.98
CA PHE A 67 1.99 8.60 -4.64
C PHE A 67 3.09 9.12 -5.56
N SER A 68 3.96 8.25 -6.07
CA SER A 68 5.06 8.65 -6.96
C SER A 68 4.65 8.71 -8.43
N LYS A 69 3.83 7.77 -8.91
CA LYS A 69 3.45 7.59 -10.31
C LYS A 69 2.00 7.04 -10.44
N PRO A 70 0.98 7.85 -10.12
CA PRO A 70 -0.42 7.40 -10.08
C PRO A 70 -0.99 6.91 -11.42
N GLU A 71 -0.36 7.26 -12.54
CA GLU A 71 -0.74 6.79 -13.88
C GLU A 71 -0.21 5.39 -14.22
N ALA A 72 0.67 4.81 -13.39
CA ALA A 72 1.24 3.50 -13.63
C ALA A 72 0.19 2.39 -13.58
N PHE A 73 -0.88 2.55 -12.80
CA PHE A 73 -2.01 1.63 -12.72
C PHE A 73 -3.30 2.43 -12.56
N GLN A 74 -4.42 1.90 -13.03
CA GLN A 74 -5.72 2.57 -12.86
C GLN A 74 -6.40 2.18 -11.55
N THR A 75 -5.96 1.09 -10.92
CA THR A 75 -6.47 0.65 -9.62
C THR A 75 -5.34 0.18 -8.73
N TYR A 76 -5.34 0.63 -7.48
CA TYR A 76 -4.40 0.25 -6.45
C TYR A 76 -5.17 -0.43 -5.32
N VAL A 77 -4.72 -1.61 -4.89
CA VAL A 77 -5.27 -2.30 -3.73
C VAL A 77 -4.16 -2.48 -2.72
N ALA A 78 -4.21 -1.66 -1.66
CA ALA A 78 -3.27 -1.68 -0.55
C ALA A 78 -3.90 -2.44 0.62
N SER A 79 -3.60 -3.74 0.70
CA SER A 79 -4.05 -4.61 1.79
C SER A 79 -3.08 -4.56 2.96
N SER A 80 -3.59 -4.24 4.15
CA SER A 80 -2.84 -4.18 5.41
C SER A 80 -1.48 -3.45 5.25
N PRO A 81 -1.45 -2.26 4.64
CA PRO A 81 -0.20 -1.64 4.24
C PRO A 81 0.66 -1.35 5.45
N SER A 82 1.95 -1.68 5.36
CA SER A 82 2.92 -1.45 6.46
C SER A 82 3.32 0.02 6.59
N ILE A 83 2.33 0.90 6.78
CA ILE A 83 2.51 2.35 6.92
C ILE A 83 3.44 2.67 8.10
N TRP A 84 3.43 1.88 9.17
CA TRP A 84 4.33 2.04 10.32
C TRP A 84 5.82 1.94 9.99
N TRP A 85 6.17 1.37 8.83
CA TRP A 85 7.56 1.14 8.46
C TRP A 85 8.34 2.46 8.27
N ASN A 86 9.61 2.45 8.70
CA ASN A 86 10.54 3.57 8.59
C ASN A 86 9.92 4.89 9.06
N ASP A 87 9.47 4.91 10.32
CA ASP A 87 8.85 6.06 10.99
C ASP A 87 7.69 6.69 10.21
N ARG A 88 6.92 5.85 9.50
CA ARG A 88 5.81 6.27 8.64
C ARG A 88 6.23 7.18 7.49
N SER A 89 7.42 6.98 6.94
CA SER A 89 7.96 7.76 5.81
C SER A 89 7.02 7.86 4.59
N VAL A 90 6.19 6.85 4.32
CA VAL A 90 5.20 6.90 3.22
C VAL A 90 4.17 8.03 3.38
N LEU A 91 3.93 8.53 4.60
CA LEU A 91 3.04 9.68 4.84
C LEU A 91 3.63 11.00 4.32
N ALA A 92 4.97 11.09 4.20
CA ALA A 92 5.59 12.22 3.52
C ALA A 92 5.35 12.16 2.00
N GLU A 93 5.32 10.96 1.41
CA GLU A 93 4.96 10.76 0.00
C GLU A 93 3.48 11.08 -0.25
N GLU A 94 2.59 10.65 0.66
CA GLU A 94 1.16 11.01 0.64
C GLU A 94 0.98 12.53 0.60
N LYS A 95 1.66 13.25 1.49
CA LYS A 95 1.61 14.71 1.55
C LYS A 95 2.10 15.35 0.26
N ALA A 96 3.26 14.92 -0.24
CA ALA A 96 3.81 15.43 -1.50
C ALA A 96 2.89 15.15 -2.70
N PHE A 97 2.25 13.98 -2.73
CA PHE A 97 1.24 13.63 -3.73
C PHE A 97 0.03 14.57 -3.66
N ALA A 98 -0.55 14.76 -2.47
CA ALA A 98 -1.70 15.63 -2.28
C ALA A 98 -1.40 17.09 -2.68
N GLU A 99 -0.21 17.60 -2.34
CA GLU A 99 0.25 18.94 -2.73
C GLU A 99 0.48 19.05 -4.25
N LYS A 100 1.19 18.09 -4.85
CA LYS A 100 1.51 18.08 -6.28
C LYS A 100 0.25 18.00 -7.16
N PHE A 101 -0.76 17.26 -6.72
CA PHE A 101 -1.99 17.00 -7.47
C PHE A 101 -3.22 17.76 -6.96
N ALA A 102 -3.05 18.73 -6.05
CA ALA A 102 -4.13 19.59 -5.60
C ALA A 102 -4.83 20.27 -6.79
N GLY A 103 -6.14 20.06 -6.91
CA GLY A 103 -6.98 20.58 -8.00
C GLY A 103 -6.81 19.88 -9.36
N LYS A 104 -5.87 18.95 -9.49
CA LYS A 104 -5.60 18.20 -10.74
C LYS A 104 -6.39 16.90 -10.77
N ILE A 105 -6.66 16.43 -11.98
CA ILE A 105 -7.33 15.14 -12.21
C ILE A 105 -6.29 14.03 -12.16
N VAL A 106 -6.51 13.06 -11.28
CA VAL A 106 -5.81 11.78 -11.21
C VAL A 106 -6.85 10.69 -11.40
N SER A 107 -6.93 10.12 -12.60
CA SER A 107 -7.88 9.04 -12.92
C SER A 107 -7.40 7.69 -12.37
N ALA A 108 -7.38 7.57 -11.05
CA ALA A 108 -6.99 6.35 -10.34
C ALA A 108 -8.01 6.01 -9.24
N ARG A 109 -8.05 4.73 -8.90
CA ARG A 109 -8.87 4.21 -7.80
C ARG A 109 -7.96 3.55 -6.77
N VAL A 110 -8.21 3.76 -5.49
CA VAL A 110 -7.48 3.10 -4.40
C VAL A 110 -8.45 2.45 -3.42
N LEU A 111 -8.23 1.16 -3.16
CA LEU A 111 -8.86 0.42 -2.09
C LEU A 111 -7.82 0.14 -1.01
N VAL A 112 -8.06 0.65 0.19
CA VAL A 112 -7.28 0.32 1.39
C VAL A 112 -8.06 -0.70 2.20
N THR A 113 -7.45 -1.83 2.53
CA THR A 113 -8.10 -2.84 3.39
C THR A 113 -7.27 -3.17 4.62
N VAL A 114 -7.91 -3.65 5.69
CA VAL A 114 -7.21 -4.10 6.89
C VAL A 114 -8.02 -5.17 7.65
N GLY A 115 -7.36 -6.06 8.37
CA GLY A 115 -7.97 -6.98 9.32
C GLY A 115 -8.16 -6.30 10.67
N GLY A 116 -9.33 -6.45 11.29
CA GLY A 116 -9.66 -5.83 12.56
C GLY A 116 -8.74 -6.28 13.70
N TRP A 117 -8.20 -7.50 13.63
CA TRP A 117 -7.31 -8.05 14.65
C TRP A 117 -5.84 -7.63 14.50
N GLU A 118 -5.51 -6.78 13.53
CA GLU A 118 -4.13 -6.33 13.27
C GLU A 118 -3.61 -5.29 14.27
N GLN A 119 -4.47 -4.72 15.10
CA GLN A 119 -4.10 -3.76 16.14
C GLN A 119 -4.52 -4.23 17.55
N GLN A 120 -5.58 -5.02 17.64
CA GLN A 120 -6.00 -5.74 18.84
C GLN A 120 -6.35 -7.17 18.46
N ALA A 121 -5.53 -8.14 18.89
CA ALA A 121 -5.76 -9.54 18.56
C ALA A 121 -7.12 -10.02 19.10
N GLY A 122 -7.89 -10.74 18.27
CA GLY A 122 -9.14 -11.38 18.68
C GLY A 122 -8.94 -12.69 19.44
N VAL A 123 -7.71 -13.20 19.50
CA VAL A 123 -7.32 -14.37 20.29
C VAL A 123 -6.22 -13.99 21.28
N LYS A 124 -6.04 -14.81 22.32
CA LYS A 124 -4.99 -14.60 23.31
C LYS A 124 -3.62 -14.73 22.64
N VAL A 125 -2.82 -13.67 22.74
CA VAL A 125 -1.43 -13.61 22.28
C VAL A 125 -0.50 -13.24 23.45
N SER A 126 0.80 -13.37 23.26
CA SER A 126 1.78 -12.91 24.25
C SER A 126 1.70 -11.39 24.46
N LYS A 127 2.19 -10.89 25.60
CA LYS A 127 2.21 -9.44 25.88
C LYS A 127 3.02 -8.68 24.84
N GLU A 128 4.17 -9.23 24.46
CA GLU A 128 5.08 -8.66 23.46
C GLU A 128 4.41 -8.57 22.10
N ARG A 129 3.63 -9.59 21.71
CA ARG A 129 2.86 -9.56 20.47
C ARG A 129 1.77 -8.49 20.53
N ALA A 130 1.04 -8.38 21.65
CA ALA A 130 0.00 -7.38 21.81
C ALA A 130 0.55 -5.94 21.77
N GLU A 131 1.71 -5.69 22.40
CA GLU A 131 2.43 -4.42 22.33
C GLU A 131 2.84 -4.10 20.89
N MET A 132 3.45 -5.06 20.20
CA MET A 132 3.85 -4.86 18.81
C MET A 132 2.67 -4.53 17.88
N LEU A 133 1.49 -5.15 18.07
CA LEU A 133 0.30 -4.82 17.27
C LEU A 133 -0.18 -3.38 17.54
N ARG A 134 -0.19 -2.96 18.82
CA ARG A 134 -0.54 -1.58 19.20
C ARG A 134 0.44 -0.57 18.61
N ASP A 135 1.74 -0.84 18.68
CA ASP A 135 2.78 0.09 18.20
C ASP A 135 2.74 0.25 16.68
N ARG A 136 2.46 -0.83 15.93
CA ARG A 136 2.33 -0.80 14.47
C ARG A 136 1.10 -0.04 13.98
N ARG A 137 0.07 0.11 14.83
CA ARG A 137 -1.15 0.88 14.52
C ARG A 137 -1.73 0.58 13.13
N VAL A 138 -1.76 -0.69 12.69
CA VAL A 138 -2.06 -1.02 11.28
C VAL A 138 -3.48 -0.59 10.89
N VAL A 139 -4.45 -0.84 11.77
CA VAL A 139 -5.86 -0.46 11.55
C VAL A 139 -6.02 1.05 11.49
N ASP A 140 -5.52 1.76 12.49
CA ASP A 140 -5.64 3.22 12.57
C ASP A 140 -4.92 3.90 11.40
N ASN A 141 -3.67 3.50 11.11
CA ASN A 141 -2.90 4.09 10.00
C ASN A 141 -3.62 3.92 8.66
N ALA A 142 -4.19 2.73 8.39
CA ALA A 142 -4.91 2.45 7.14
C ALA A 142 -6.20 3.27 7.03
N LYS A 143 -6.98 3.34 8.11
CA LYS A 143 -8.24 4.09 8.18
C LYS A 143 -8.00 5.60 8.04
N GLU A 144 -7.03 6.14 8.78
CA GLU A 144 -6.67 7.55 8.74
C GLU A 144 -6.13 7.96 7.36
N LEU A 145 -5.31 7.11 6.73
CA LEU A 145 -4.81 7.34 5.36
C LEU A 145 -5.96 7.43 4.36
N ALA A 146 -6.87 6.45 4.37
CA ALA A 146 -8.02 6.48 3.46
C ALA A 146 -8.87 7.75 3.65
N ALA A 147 -9.13 8.13 4.91
CA ALA A 147 -9.87 9.35 5.21
C ALA A 147 -9.16 10.64 4.75
N ARG A 148 -7.83 10.70 4.81
CA ARG A 148 -7.05 11.84 4.29
C ARG A 148 -7.06 11.90 2.78
N LEU A 149 -6.93 10.77 2.08
CA LEU A 149 -7.01 10.71 0.63
C LEU A 149 -8.39 11.13 0.12
N GLU A 150 -9.46 10.65 0.76
CA GLU A 150 -10.84 11.00 0.43
C GLU A 150 -11.11 12.50 0.60
N LYS A 151 -10.52 13.13 1.62
CA LYS A 151 -10.64 14.58 1.88
C LYS A 151 -9.64 15.43 1.09
N SER A 152 -8.77 14.82 0.31
CA SER A 152 -7.73 15.55 -0.43
C SER A 152 -8.33 16.40 -1.55
N ALA A 153 -7.59 17.42 -2.00
CA ALA A 153 -7.99 18.25 -3.13
C ALA A 153 -7.72 17.59 -4.50
N VAL A 154 -7.32 16.32 -4.54
CA VAL A 154 -7.00 15.59 -5.77
C VAL A 154 -8.31 15.17 -6.45
N LYS A 155 -8.58 15.71 -7.64
CA LYS A 155 -9.82 15.41 -8.38
C LYS A 155 -9.70 14.06 -9.08
N GLY A 156 -10.81 13.34 -9.21
CA GLY A 156 -10.87 12.07 -9.96
C GLY A 156 -10.27 10.86 -9.25
N LEU A 157 -9.65 11.03 -8.07
CA LEU A 157 -9.19 9.92 -7.24
C LEU A 157 -10.38 9.29 -6.51
N THR A 158 -10.71 8.04 -6.81
CA THR A 158 -11.70 7.29 -6.05
C THR A 158 -11.03 6.57 -4.89
N VAL A 159 -11.53 6.77 -3.67
CA VAL A 159 -10.99 6.13 -2.46
C VAL A 159 -12.04 5.22 -1.85
N ALA A 160 -11.64 4.01 -1.46
CA ALA A 160 -12.47 3.08 -0.70
C ALA A 160 -11.67 2.49 0.46
N PHE A 161 -12.35 2.27 1.58
CA PHE A 161 -11.79 1.60 2.76
C PHE A 161 -12.63 0.39 3.15
N ARG A 162 -11.97 -0.71 3.53
CA ARG A 162 -12.67 -1.88 4.07
C ARG A 162 -11.89 -2.52 5.22
N GLU A 163 -12.55 -2.61 6.37
CA GLU A 163 -12.10 -3.41 7.50
C GLU A 163 -12.78 -4.78 7.48
N PHE A 164 -12.02 -5.83 7.77
CA PHE A 164 -12.50 -7.20 7.97
C PHE A 164 -12.36 -7.57 9.44
N ALA A 165 -13.43 -7.40 10.21
CA ALA A 165 -13.41 -7.33 11.68
C ALA A 165 -12.71 -8.52 12.37
N GLU A 166 -12.85 -9.73 11.84
CA GLU A 166 -12.37 -10.98 12.46
C GLU A 166 -11.13 -11.56 11.75
N GLU A 167 -10.44 -10.74 10.96
CA GLU A 167 -9.23 -11.15 10.26
C GLU A 167 -7.98 -10.59 10.94
N ASP A 168 -6.93 -11.42 11.03
CA ASP A 168 -5.58 -10.98 11.38
C ASP A 168 -4.73 -10.69 10.13
N HIS A 169 -3.47 -10.33 10.33
CA HIS A 169 -2.56 -9.96 9.24
C HIS A 169 -2.41 -11.06 8.18
N GLY A 170 -2.42 -12.33 8.57
CA GLY A 170 -2.27 -13.45 7.64
C GLY A 170 -3.60 -13.84 7.01
N SER A 171 -4.67 -13.92 7.81
CA SER A 171 -5.96 -14.41 7.33
C SER A 171 -6.66 -13.42 6.39
N VAL A 172 -6.41 -12.11 6.54
CA VAL A 172 -7.03 -11.06 5.72
C VAL A 172 -6.65 -11.08 4.24
N VAL A 173 -5.56 -11.78 3.85
CA VAL A 173 -5.06 -11.77 2.46
C VAL A 173 -6.12 -12.23 1.47
N LEU A 174 -6.83 -13.32 1.76
CA LEU A 174 -7.86 -13.88 0.88
C LEU A 174 -9.10 -12.99 0.75
N PRO A 175 -9.75 -12.52 1.84
CA PRO A 175 -10.89 -11.61 1.71
C PRO A 175 -10.48 -10.26 1.10
N ALA A 176 -9.26 -9.76 1.37
CA ALA A 176 -8.75 -8.55 0.74
C ALA A 176 -8.54 -8.73 -0.77
N ALA A 177 -7.92 -9.83 -1.21
CA ALA A 177 -7.75 -10.14 -2.63
C ALA A 177 -9.12 -10.29 -3.33
N SER A 178 -10.06 -11.03 -2.71
CA SER A 178 -11.42 -11.18 -3.22
C SER A 178 -12.14 -9.83 -3.36
N ARG A 179 -12.02 -8.94 -2.37
CA ARG A 179 -12.57 -7.58 -2.45
C ARG A 179 -11.86 -6.73 -3.50
N GLY A 180 -10.54 -6.86 -3.60
CA GLY A 180 -9.72 -6.16 -4.59
C GLY A 180 -10.10 -6.50 -6.02
N VAL A 181 -10.35 -7.78 -6.33
CA VAL A 181 -10.82 -8.20 -7.66
C VAL A 181 -12.19 -7.59 -7.98
N ARG A 182 -13.14 -7.59 -7.03
CA ARG A 182 -14.45 -6.94 -7.24
C ARG A 182 -14.28 -5.46 -7.52
N PHE A 183 -13.51 -4.76 -6.70
CA PHE A 183 -13.24 -3.34 -6.86
C PHE A 183 -12.58 -3.02 -8.21
N ALA A 184 -11.61 -3.82 -8.66
CA ALA A 184 -10.95 -3.65 -9.95
C ALA A 184 -11.86 -3.91 -11.17
N LEU A 185 -12.87 -4.76 -11.01
CA LEU A 185 -13.78 -5.15 -12.09
C LEU A 185 -15.06 -4.31 -12.16
N GLU A 186 -15.43 -3.64 -11.06
CA GLU A 186 -16.51 -2.66 -11.04
C GLU A 186 -16.26 -1.56 -12.08
N SER A 187 -17.24 -1.32 -12.95
CA SER A 187 -17.24 -0.17 -13.84
C SER A 187 -17.22 1.12 -13.00
N PRO A 188 -16.38 2.11 -13.33
CA PRO A 188 -16.45 3.45 -12.75
C PRO A 188 -17.82 4.10 -12.95
#